data_AF-A0A401PLU6-F1
#
_entry.id   AF-A0A401PLU6-F1
#
_cell.length_a   1.000
_cell.length_b   1.000
_cell.length_c   1.000
_cell.angle_alpha   90.00
_cell.angle_beta   90.00
_cell.angle_gamma   90.00
#
_symmetry.space_group_name_H-M   'P 1'
#
loop_
_entity.id
_entity.type
_entity.pdbx_description
1 polymer ?
#
loop_
_entity_poly.entity_id
_entity_poly.type
_entity_poly.pdbx_seq_one_letter_code
_entity_poly.pdbx_strand_id
1 'polypeptide(L)'
;MGGGRGGAGDSEVPESLASEHFQICKTVRHGFPCQPTAVAFDPVQKILAIGCRTGALRILGRPGVDCYCQHDSGAAVLHLQFLINEVR
;
A
#
# COMPACT_ATOMS: atom_id res chain seq x y z
N MET A 1 57.81 -4.56 -29.47
CA MET A 1 57.83 -3.93 -28.13
C MET A 1 57.32 -2.52 -28.33
N GLY A 2 56.23 -2.04 -27.75
CA GLY A 2 55.54 -2.41 -26.53
C GLY A 2 55.14 -1.07 -25.91
N GLY A 3 53.84 -0.85 -25.67
CA GLY A 3 53.38 0.40 -25.10
C GLY A 3 51.90 0.63 -25.27
N GLY A 4 51.09 -0.26 -24.72
CA GLY A 4 49.65 -0.02 -24.57
C GLY A 4 49.44 1.17 -23.64
N ARG A 5 48.69 2.17 -24.11
CA ARG A 5 48.03 3.13 -23.23
C ARG A 5 46.57 2.74 -23.19
N GLY A 6 46.16 2.23 -22.03
CA GLY A 6 44.81 1.72 -21.76
C GLY A 6 43.76 2.72 -22.21
N GLY A 7 42.76 2.18 -22.90
CA GLY A 7 41.61 2.92 -23.36
C GLY A 7 40.76 3.40 -22.19
N ALA A 8 40.31 4.65 -22.33
CA ALA A 8 38.95 5.12 -22.12
C ALA A 8 38.17 4.58 -20.92
N GLY A 9 37.85 5.51 -20.02
CA GLY A 9 36.55 5.55 -19.37
C GLY A 9 36.48 4.82 -18.04
N ASP A 10 37.25 5.28 -17.05
CA ASP A 10 36.77 5.20 -15.68
C ASP A 10 35.50 6.07 -15.65
N SER A 11 34.33 5.43 -15.69
CA SER A 11 33.12 6.12 -15.25
C SER A 11 33.33 6.39 -13.77
N GLU A 12 33.77 7.60 -13.44
CA GLU A 12 33.70 8.13 -12.09
C GLU A 12 32.25 7.97 -11.63
N VAL A 13 31.98 6.90 -10.89
CA VAL A 13 30.71 6.74 -10.22
C VAL A 13 30.72 7.83 -9.16
N PRO A 14 29.88 8.87 -9.25
CA PRO A 14 29.85 9.91 -8.25
C PRO A 14 29.51 9.28 -6.90
N GLU A 15 30.49 9.24 -5.99
CA GLU A 15 30.33 8.64 -4.65
C GLU A 15 29.49 9.53 -3.72
N SER A 16 29.11 10.74 -4.16
CA SER A 16 28.21 11.63 -3.44
C SER A 16 26.76 11.37 -3.84
N LEU A 17 25.96 10.94 -2.87
CA LEU A 17 24.52 10.78 -3.06
C LEU A 17 23.82 12.14 -2.95
N ALA A 18 23.05 12.52 -3.98
CA ALA A 18 22.21 13.71 -3.97
C ALA A 18 20.82 13.38 -3.43
N SER A 19 20.08 14.41 -2.96
CA SER A 19 18.73 14.23 -2.43
C SER A 19 17.76 13.60 -3.45
N GLU A 20 17.97 13.86 -4.74
CA GLU A 20 17.19 13.31 -5.86
C GLU A 20 17.36 11.79 -6.06
N HIS A 21 18.39 11.18 -5.47
CA HIS A 21 18.55 9.72 -5.46
C HIS A 21 17.66 9.05 -4.41
N PHE A 22 17.03 9.82 -3.53
CA PHE A 22 16.22 9.31 -2.44
C PHE A 22 14.77 9.77 -2.60
N GLN A 23 13.84 8.84 -2.46
CA GLN A 23 12.43 9.16 -2.37
C GLN A 23 11.82 8.42 -1.18
N ILE A 24 11.42 9.18 -0.16
CA ILE A 24 10.68 8.63 0.97
C ILE A 24 9.22 8.55 0.58
N CYS A 25 8.71 7.33 0.41
CA CYS A 25 7.30 7.07 0.14
C CYS A 25 6.74 6.15 1.21
N LYS A 26 5.51 6.42 1.67
CA LYS A 26 4.72 5.40 2.36
C LYS A 26 4.31 4.39 1.32
N THR A 27 4.71 3.13 1.52
CA THR A 27 4.43 2.04 0.59
C THR A 27 3.09 1.40 0.94
N VAL A 28 3.10 0.30 1.69
CA VAL A 28 1.91 -0.48 2.03
C VAL A 28 1.77 -0.63 3.54
N ARG A 29 0.54 -0.85 4.00
CA ARG A 29 0.27 -1.16 5.40
C ARG A 29 0.39 -2.66 5.62
N HIS A 30 1.36 -3.09 6.40
CA HIS A 30 1.46 -4.48 6.84
C HIS A 30 0.75 -4.69 8.18
N GLY A 31 0.44 -5.95 8.51
CA GLY A 31 -0.17 -6.34 9.78
C GLY A 31 -1.69 -6.20 9.83
N PHE A 32 -2.25 -6.39 11.02
CA PHE A 32 -3.70 -6.36 11.26
C PHE A 32 -4.16 -4.97 11.75
N PRO A 33 -5.34 -4.47 11.35
CA PRO A 33 -5.82 -3.15 11.78
C PRO A 33 -5.94 -3.04 13.32
N CYS A 34 -5.56 -1.89 13.88
CA CYS A 34 -5.67 -1.68 15.32
C CYS A 34 -7.13 -1.46 15.73
N GLN A 35 -7.56 -2.13 16.80
CA GLN A 35 -8.89 -1.93 17.40
C GLN A 35 -10.05 -2.09 16.40
N PRO A 36 -10.18 -3.28 15.79
CA PRO A 36 -11.29 -3.58 14.89
C PRO A 36 -12.62 -3.44 15.64
N THR A 37 -13.62 -2.86 14.99
CA THR A 37 -14.97 -2.65 15.54
C THR A 37 -16.05 -3.30 14.69
N ALA A 38 -15.81 -3.50 13.39
CA ALA A 38 -16.76 -4.13 12.48
C ALA A 38 -16.03 -4.96 11.42
N VAL A 39 -16.69 -5.98 10.90
CA VAL A 39 -16.21 -6.80 9.79
C VAL A 39 -17.36 -7.15 8.85
N ALA A 40 -17.08 -7.22 7.56
CA ALA A 40 -18.00 -7.74 6.55
C ALA A 40 -17.24 -8.57 5.52
N PHE A 41 -17.88 -9.59 4.98
CA PHE A 41 -17.31 -10.42 3.92
C PHE A 41 -18.31 -10.57 2.78
N ASP A 42 -17.85 -10.38 1.54
CA ASP A 42 -18.62 -10.73 0.35
C ASP A 42 -18.07 -12.03 -0.26
N PRO A 43 -18.85 -13.13 -0.27
CA PRO A 43 -18.42 -14.40 -0.84
C PRO A 43 -18.28 -14.38 -2.37
N VAL A 44 -18.99 -13.49 -3.08
CA VAL A 44 -18.96 -13.44 -4.54
C VAL A 44 -17.66 -12.82 -5.02
N GLN A 45 -17.35 -11.60 -4.55
CA GLN A 45 -16.11 -10.92 -4.90
C GLN A 45 -14.90 -11.46 -4.10
N LYS A 46 -15.14 -12.23 -3.04
CA LYS A 46 -14.14 -12.78 -2.12
C LYS A 46 -13.30 -11.68 -1.47
N ILE A 47 -14.00 -10.68 -0.94
CA ILE A 47 -13.40 -9.51 -0.27
C ILE A 47 -13.85 -9.41 1.18
N LEU A 48 -12.93 -9.00 2.04
CA LEU A 48 -13.09 -8.81 3.47
C LEU A 48 -12.89 -7.33 3.80
N ALA A 49 -13.90 -6.69 4.39
CA ALA A 49 -13.79 -5.33 4.91
C ALA A 49 -13.67 -5.36 6.44
N ILE A 50 -12.71 -4.62 6.98
CA ILE A 50 -12.46 -4.48 8.43
C ILE A 50 -12.52 -3.00 8.79
N GLY A 51 -13.47 -2.64 9.65
CA GLY A 51 -13.63 -1.30 10.21
C GLY A 51 -13.00 -1.17 11.59
N CYS A 52 -12.46 0.00 11.91
CA CYS A 52 -11.77 0.28 13.17
C CYS A 52 -12.42 1.42 13.95
N ARG A 53 -12.07 1.52 15.24
CA ARG A 53 -12.57 2.59 16.13
C ARG A 53 -12.15 4.00 15.70
N THR A 54 -11.07 4.13 14.94
CA THR A 54 -10.55 5.41 14.42
C THR A 54 -11.20 5.86 13.11
N GLY A 55 -12.25 5.16 12.67
CA GLY A 55 -12.88 5.40 11.37
C GLY A 55 -12.11 4.83 10.19
N ALA A 56 -11.02 4.10 10.44
CA ALA A 56 -10.26 3.41 9.41
C ALA A 56 -11.03 2.19 8.88
N LEU A 57 -11.05 2.04 7.56
CA LEU A 57 -11.61 0.89 6.85
C LEU A 57 -10.52 0.29 5.96
N ARG A 58 -10.31 -1.02 6.09
CA ARG A 58 -9.39 -1.79 5.24
C ARG A 58 -10.14 -2.88 4.50
N ILE A 59 -9.95 -2.95 3.18
CA ILE A 59 -10.55 -3.96 2.31
C ILE A 59 -9.43 -4.87 1.81
N LEU A 60 -9.58 -6.17 2.05
CA LEU A 60 -8.61 -7.21 1.72
C LEU A 60 -9.26 -8.21 0.75
N GLY A 61 -8.50 -8.70 -0.22
CA GLY A 61 -8.98 -9.73 -1.13
C GLY A 61 -7.85 -10.61 -1.65
N ARG A 62 -7.93 -10.96 -2.93
CA ARG A 62 -6.86 -11.66 -3.66
C ARG A 62 -5.55 -10.84 -3.67
N PRO A 63 -4.39 -11.44 -3.98
CA PRO A 63 -3.13 -10.70 -4.10
C PRO A 63 -3.27 -9.43 -4.96
N GLY A 64 -2.82 -8.29 -4.44
CA GLY A 64 -2.99 -6.97 -5.07
C GLY A 64 -4.27 -6.22 -4.68
N VAL A 65 -5.21 -6.85 -3.97
CA VAL A 65 -6.42 -6.21 -3.45
C VAL A 65 -6.22 -5.88 -1.97
N ASP A 66 -5.67 -4.69 -1.71
CA ASP A 66 -5.58 -4.08 -0.39
C ASP A 66 -5.89 -2.59 -0.52
N CYS A 67 -7.05 -2.18 0.00
CA CYS A 67 -7.49 -0.79 -0.04
C CYS A 67 -7.69 -0.26 1.37
N TYR A 68 -7.33 1.01 1.55
CA TYR A 68 -7.50 1.71 2.81
C TYR A 68 -8.24 3.02 2.58
N CYS A 69 -9.26 3.28 3.39
CA CYS A 69 -9.87 4.59 3.51
C CYS A 69 -10.16 4.88 4.99
N GLN A 70 -10.47 6.13 5.30
CA GLN A 70 -10.76 6.57 6.66
C GLN A 70 -11.83 7.64 6.61
N HIS A 71 -12.79 7.60 7.55
CA HIS A 71 -13.75 8.68 7.72
C HIS A 71 -13.04 9.96 8.16
N ASP A 72 -13.35 11.10 7.56
CA ASP A 72 -12.77 12.41 7.93
C ASP A 72 -13.07 12.79 9.39
N SER A 73 -14.21 12.36 9.91
CA SER A 73 -14.60 12.57 11.31
C SER A 73 -13.82 11.71 12.31
N GLY A 74 -13.10 10.68 11.84
CA GLY A 74 -12.43 9.70 12.70
C GLY A 74 -13.38 8.85 13.55
N ALA A 75 -14.69 8.90 13.29
CA ALA A 75 -15.70 8.18 14.06
C ALA A 75 -15.60 6.66 13.87
N ALA A 76 -15.90 5.90 14.92
CA ALA A 76 -15.81 4.44 14.89
C ALA A 76 -16.72 3.82 13.81
N VAL A 77 -16.17 2.86 13.06
CA VAL A 77 -16.98 2.08 12.11
C VAL A 77 -17.80 1.05 12.90
N LEU A 78 -19.12 1.23 12.96
CA LEU A 78 -20.00 0.37 13.75
C LEU A 78 -20.58 -0.80 12.96
N HIS A 79 -20.80 -0.60 11.67
CA HIS A 79 -21.41 -1.60 10.81
C HIS A 79 -20.82 -1.52 9.40
N LEU A 80 -20.67 -2.67 8.76
CA LEU A 80 -20.22 -2.81 7.39
C LEU A 80 -21.15 -3.78 6.68
N GLN A 81 -21.57 -3.42 5.48
CA GLN A 81 -22.41 -4.25 4.64
C GLN A 81 -21.99 -4.06 3.19
N PHE A 82 -21.76 -5.17 2.50
CA PHE A 82 -21.63 -5.16 1.05
C PHE A 82 -23.02 -5.08 0.44
N LEU A 83 -23.21 -4.14 -0.47
CA LEU A 83 -24.43 -4.06 -1.27
C LEU A 83 -24.34 -5.12 -2.37
N ILE A 84 -25.37 -5.96 -2.48
CA ILE A 84 -25.50 -6.89 -3.61
C ILE A 84 -25.81 -6.03 -4.83
N ASN A 85 -25.00 -6.19 -5.88
CA ASN A 85 -25.22 -5.49 -7.14
C ASN A 85 -26.45 -6.09 -7.82
N GLU A 86 -27.63 -5.48 -7.67
CA GLU A 86 -28.80 -5.83 -8.48
C GLU A 86 -28.53 -5.37 -9.91
N VAL A 87 -28.27 -6.32 -10.81
CA VAL A 87 -28.18 -6.04 -12.24
C VAL A 87 -29.53 -5.50 -12.68
N ARG A 88 -29.61 -4.20 -12.99
CA ARG A 88 -30.69 -3.63 -13.79
C ARG A 88 -30.40 -3.78 -15.27
#